data_AF-A0A1Q5GAX9-F1
#
_entry.id   AF-A0A1Q5GAX9-F1
#
_cell.length_a   1.000
_cell.length_b   1.000
_cell.length_c   1.000
_cell.angle_alpha   90.00
_cell.angle_beta   90.00
_cell.angle_gamma   90.00
#
_symmetry.space_group_name_H-M   'P 1'
#
loop_
_entity.id
_entity.type
_entity.pdbx_description
1 polymer ?
#
loop_
_entity_poly.entity_id
_entity_poly.type
_entity_poly.pdbx_seq_one_letter_code
_entity_poly.pdbx_strand_id
1 'polypeptide(L)'
;MPLEEWKRLGQQIFLITDSSAWWLGDWLVYGQETFPDRYRRAVRETSLDYQTLRNYAWVARNIRPGRRHSALSFQHHAEVVALPENEQDSWLGRAEEQHWSRNQLRSAIRSARALPAAHRGAAPVGIQMTVAPERQRLWQGAANRRQCDLLEWIALTLDEAAQVEGSGDLSVMQ
;
A
#
# COMPACT_ATOMS: atom_id res chain seq x y z
N MET A 1 0.60 -39.22 5.62
CA MET A 1 1.20 -37.87 5.50
C MET A 1 0.85 -37.09 6.76
N PRO A 2 1.84 -36.59 7.52
CA PRO A 2 1.60 -35.71 8.67
C PRO A 2 1.01 -34.34 8.26
N LEU A 3 0.30 -33.67 9.17
CA LEU A 3 -0.34 -32.38 8.92
C LEU A 3 0.65 -31.31 8.41
N GLU A 4 1.83 -31.23 9.01
CA GLU A 4 2.84 -30.23 8.64
C GLU A 4 3.41 -30.48 7.23
N GLU A 5 3.53 -31.75 6.82
CA GLU A 5 3.94 -32.08 5.46
C GLU A 5 2.86 -31.69 4.43
N TRP A 6 1.59 -31.94 4.76
CA TRP A 6 0.47 -31.53 3.92
C TRP A 6 0.40 -30.00 3.75
N LYS A 7 0.58 -29.23 4.84
CA LYS A 7 0.63 -27.76 4.80
C LYS A 7 1.78 -27.24 3.93
N ARG A 8 2.97 -27.81 4.08
CA ARG A 8 4.16 -27.44 3.31
C ARG A 8 3.93 -27.63 1.80
N LEU A 9 3.30 -28.75 1.41
CA LEU A 9 2.95 -28.98 0.00
C LEU A 9 1.97 -27.93 -0.52
N GLY A 10 0.95 -27.58 0.27
CA GLY A 10 0.02 -26.49 -0.06
C GLY A 10 0.73 -25.15 -0.28
N GLN A 11 1.69 -24.81 0.57
CA GLN A 11 2.51 -23.59 0.43
C GLN A 11 3.36 -23.61 -0.85
N GLN A 12 3.98 -24.74 -1.19
CA GLN A 12 4.76 -24.87 -2.42
C GLN A 12 3.90 -24.73 -3.68
N ILE A 13 2.72 -25.35 -3.69
CA ILE A 13 1.74 -25.21 -4.79
C ILE A 13 1.34 -23.74 -4.94
N PHE A 14 1.07 -23.05 -3.82
CA PHE A 14 0.74 -21.64 -3.84
C PHE A 14 1.89 -20.79 -4.40
N LEU A 15 3.13 -21.00 -3.96
CA LEU A 15 4.30 -20.25 -4.45
C LEU A 15 4.50 -20.40 -5.96
N ILE A 16 4.36 -21.63 -6.48
CA ILE A 16 4.45 -21.89 -7.93
C ILE A 16 3.32 -21.19 -8.67
N THR A 17 2.09 -21.31 -8.15
CA THR A 17 0.90 -20.70 -8.78
C THR A 17 1.02 -19.18 -8.82
N ASP A 18 1.43 -18.55 -7.71
CA ASP A 18 1.61 -17.09 -7.64
C ASP A 18 2.74 -16.62 -8.56
N SER A 19 3.86 -17.34 -8.58
CA SER A 19 5.00 -17.05 -9.48
C SER A 19 4.63 -17.20 -10.95
N SER A 20 3.75 -18.16 -11.29
CA SER A 20 3.33 -18.39 -12.67
C SER A 20 2.62 -17.19 -13.29
N ALA A 21 1.90 -16.40 -12.48
CA ALA A 21 1.25 -15.17 -12.95
C ALA A 21 2.28 -14.14 -13.42
N TRP A 22 3.39 -14.00 -12.71
CA TRP A 22 4.52 -13.16 -13.15
C TRP A 22 5.14 -13.67 -14.44
N TRP A 23 5.47 -14.97 -14.51
CA TRP A 23 6.11 -15.54 -15.70
C TRP A 23 5.24 -15.42 -16.96
N LEU A 24 3.94 -15.69 -16.85
CA LEU A 24 2.99 -15.53 -17.95
C LEU A 24 2.86 -14.06 -18.36
N GLY A 25 2.80 -13.15 -17.39
CA GLY A 25 2.76 -11.71 -17.66
C GLY A 25 4.03 -11.22 -18.38
N ASP A 26 5.21 -11.59 -17.88
CA ASP A 26 6.50 -11.21 -18.45
C ASP A 26 6.68 -11.79 -19.86
N TRP A 27 6.30 -13.06 -20.07
CA TRP A 27 6.33 -13.70 -21.38
C TRP A 27 5.44 -12.96 -22.41
N LEU A 28 4.23 -12.55 -22.00
CA LEU A 28 3.32 -11.79 -22.87
C LEU A 28 3.80 -10.37 -23.15
N VAL A 29 4.49 -9.73 -22.19
CA VAL A 29 5.10 -8.41 -22.37
C VAL A 29 6.28 -8.50 -23.33
N TYR A 30 7.16 -9.48 -23.13
CA TYR A 30 8.31 -9.73 -24.00
C TYR A 30 7.90 -9.98 -25.45
N GLY A 31 6.85 -10.79 -25.67
CA GLY A 31 6.37 -11.12 -27.01
C GLY A 31 5.60 -10.01 -27.73
N GLN A 32 5.42 -8.82 -27.13
CA GLN A 32 4.50 -7.80 -27.65
C GLN A 32 4.85 -7.29 -29.05
N GLU A 33 6.13 -7.08 -29.34
CA GLU A 33 6.59 -6.52 -30.62
C GLU A 33 6.73 -7.59 -31.72
N THR A 34 7.17 -8.79 -31.33
CA THR A 34 7.51 -9.88 -32.25
C THR A 34 6.32 -10.76 -32.60
N PHE A 35 5.34 -10.90 -31.70
CA PHE A 35 4.22 -11.85 -31.84
C PHE A 35 2.86 -11.14 -31.69
N PRO A 36 2.32 -10.54 -32.76
CA PRO A 36 1.03 -9.85 -32.73
C PRO A 36 -0.14 -10.73 -32.27
N ASP A 37 -0.09 -12.04 -32.54
CA ASP A 37 -1.11 -13.02 -32.19
C ASP A 37 -0.88 -13.72 -30.83
N ARG A 38 0.06 -13.23 -30.01
CA ARG A 38 0.49 -13.86 -28.74
C ARG A 38 -0.66 -14.22 -27.80
N TYR A 39 -1.66 -13.35 -27.67
CA TYR A 39 -2.80 -13.62 -26.78
C TYR A 39 -3.66 -14.78 -27.27
N ARG A 40 -3.85 -14.91 -28.59
CA ARG A 40 -4.59 -16.04 -29.16
C ARG A 40 -3.85 -17.36 -28.91
N ARG A 41 -2.52 -17.36 -29.03
CA ARG A 41 -1.68 -18.52 -28.73
C ARG A 41 -1.70 -18.86 -27.25
N ALA A 42 -1.50 -17.86 -26.39
CA ALA A 42 -1.50 -18.02 -24.95
C ALA A 42 -2.81 -18.60 -24.40
N VAL A 43 -3.97 -18.12 -24.87
CA VAL A 43 -5.29 -18.70 -24.49
C VAL A 43 -5.37 -20.19 -24.85
N ARG A 44 -4.93 -20.56 -26.06
CA ARG A 44 -4.94 -21.94 -26.54
C ARG A 44 -3.98 -22.85 -25.76
N GLU A 45 -2.82 -22.33 -25.37
CA GLU A 45 -1.73 -23.11 -24.76
C GLU A 45 -1.83 -23.21 -23.24
N THR A 46 -2.50 -22.24 -22.59
CA THR A 46 -2.62 -22.20 -21.12
C THR A 46 -4.01 -22.53 -20.60
N SER A 47 -5.02 -22.53 -21.47
CA SER A 47 -6.45 -22.62 -21.11
C SER A 47 -6.93 -21.49 -20.18
N LEU A 48 -6.13 -20.44 -20.00
CA LEU A 48 -6.54 -19.23 -19.30
C LEU A 48 -7.32 -18.32 -20.24
N ASP A 49 -8.31 -17.62 -19.70
CA ASP A 49 -9.07 -16.66 -20.48
C ASP A 49 -8.23 -15.41 -20.83
N TYR A 50 -8.64 -14.73 -21.90
CA TYR A 50 -7.96 -13.54 -22.39
C TYR A 50 -7.83 -12.43 -21.34
N GLN A 51 -8.85 -12.21 -20.50
CA GLN A 51 -8.87 -11.14 -19.52
C GLN A 51 -7.86 -11.40 -18.40
N THR A 52 -7.75 -12.66 -17.94
CA THR A 52 -6.74 -13.09 -16.97
C THR A 52 -5.32 -12.83 -17.50
N LEU A 53 -5.04 -13.28 -18.73
CA LEU A 53 -3.73 -13.08 -19.37
C LEU A 53 -3.42 -11.59 -19.59
N ARG A 54 -4.42 -10.80 -19.98
CA ARG A 54 -4.28 -9.35 -20.13
C ARG A 54 -3.98 -8.67 -18.79
N ASN A 55 -4.63 -9.10 -17.71
CA ASN A 55 -4.36 -8.61 -16.36
C ASN A 55 -2.92 -8.94 -15.93
N TYR A 56 -2.46 -10.18 -16.17
CA TYR A 56 -1.11 -10.60 -15.86
C TYR A 56 -0.05 -9.74 -16.57
N ALA A 57 -0.22 -9.56 -17.89
CA ALA A 57 0.66 -8.70 -18.67
C ALA A 57 0.63 -7.23 -18.20
N TRP A 58 -0.54 -6.73 -17.80
CA TRP A 58 -0.67 -5.36 -17.29
C TRP A 58 0.08 -5.16 -15.97
N VAL A 59 -0.05 -6.08 -15.01
CA VAL A 59 0.70 -6.01 -13.74
C VAL A 59 2.21 -6.16 -13.98
N ALA A 60 2.62 -7.17 -14.75
CA ALA A 60 4.03 -7.42 -15.07
C ALA A 60 4.72 -6.22 -15.74
N ARG A 61 4.03 -5.55 -16.66
CA ARG A 61 4.56 -4.37 -17.36
C ARG A 61 4.76 -3.16 -16.45
N ASN A 62 3.85 -2.95 -15.50
CA ASN A 62 3.85 -1.77 -14.63
C ASN A 62 4.66 -1.98 -13.34
N ILE A 63 4.80 -3.22 -12.89
CA ILE A 63 5.62 -3.60 -11.73
C ILE A 63 6.82 -4.41 -12.22
N ARG A 64 7.91 -3.70 -12.52
CA ARG A 64 9.16 -4.31 -13.01
C ARG A 64 9.80 -5.22 -11.95
N PRO A 65 10.61 -6.23 -12.34
CA PRO A 65 11.20 -7.20 -11.40
C PRO A 65 11.84 -6.61 -10.14
N GLY A 66 12.56 -5.49 -10.25
CA GLY A 66 13.21 -4.84 -9.10
C GLY A 66 12.27 -4.16 -8.10
N ARG A 67 10.98 -4.00 -8.45
CA ARG A 67 9.93 -3.42 -7.58
C ARG A 67 8.94 -4.48 -7.08
N ARG A 68 9.20 -5.77 -7.34
CA ARG A 68 8.36 -6.87 -6.86
C ARG A 68 8.80 -7.25 -5.46
N HIS A 69 7.92 -7.08 -4.49
CA HIS A 69 8.19 -7.46 -3.10
C HIS A 69 8.00 -8.97 -2.96
N SER A 70 9.08 -9.72 -2.71
CA SER A 70 9.05 -11.19 -2.66
C SER A 70 8.21 -11.75 -1.52
N ALA A 71 7.98 -10.98 -0.46
CA ALA A 71 7.08 -11.35 0.63
C ALA A 71 5.60 -11.18 0.28
N LEU A 72 5.29 -10.48 -0.82
CA LEU A 72 3.93 -10.18 -1.25
C LEU A 72 3.55 -10.96 -2.50
N SER A 73 2.32 -11.48 -2.49
CA SER A 73 1.80 -12.22 -3.64
C SER A 73 1.57 -11.32 -4.86
N PHE A 74 1.50 -11.91 -6.05
CA PHE A 74 1.12 -11.23 -7.30
C PHE A 74 -0.17 -10.40 -7.12
N GLN A 75 -1.12 -10.90 -6.34
CA GLN A 75 -2.39 -10.22 -6.11
C GLN A 75 -2.26 -8.93 -5.31
N HIS A 76 -1.28 -8.79 -4.41
CA HIS A 76 -1.01 -7.50 -3.75
C HIS A 76 -0.61 -6.44 -4.77
N HIS A 77 0.26 -6.83 -5.70
CA HIS A 77 0.72 -5.97 -6.79
C HIS A 77 -0.44 -5.60 -7.73
N ALA A 78 -1.37 -6.53 -7.98
CA ALA A 78 -2.57 -6.27 -8.77
C ALA A 78 -3.56 -5.27 -8.10
N GLU A 79 -3.54 -5.11 -6.77
CA GLU A 79 -4.37 -4.09 -6.10
C GLU A 79 -3.80 -2.68 -6.28
N VAL A 80 -2.47 -2.55 -6.40
CA VAL A 80 -1.80 -1.24 -6.46
C VAL A 80 -1.49 -0.78 -7.88
N VAL A 81 -1.44 -1.68 -8.87
CA VAL A 81 -0.96 -1.37 -10.23
C VAL A 81 -1.66 -0.19 -10.92
N ALA A 82 -2.90 0.12 -10.54
CA ALA A 82 -3.64 1.28 -11.06
C ALA A 82 -3.22 2.63 -10.43
N LEU A 83 -2.39 2.61 -9.39
CA LEU A 83 -1.89 3.80 -8.69
C LEU A 83 -0.64 4.37 -9.38
N PRO A 84 -0.30 5.65 -9.13
CA PRO A 84 1.01 6.19 -9.45
C PRO A 84 2.14 5.35 -8.85
N GLU A 85 3.29 5.28 -9.54
CA GLU A 85 4.44 4.46 -9.14
C GLU A 85 4.89 4.69 -7.69
N ASN A 86 4.97 5.95 -7.25
CA ASN A 86 5.33 6.32 -5.88
C ASN A 86 4.31 5.82 -4.84
N GLU A 87 3.01 5.84 -5.18
CA GLU A 87 1.97 5.30 -4.30
C GLU A 87 2.04 3.77 -4.25
N GLN A 88 2.33 3.09 -5.37
CA GLN A 88 2.48 1.63 -5.39
C GLN A 88 3.54 1.17 -4.38
N ASP A 89 4.73 1.76 -4.43
CA ASP A 89 5.84 1.38 -3.54
C ASP A 89 5.50 1.66 -2.07
N SER A 90 4.85 2.80 -1.79
CA SER A 90 4.41 3.12 -0.43
C SER A 90 3.40 2.11 0.11
N TRP A 91 2.42 1.71 -0.71
CA TRP A 91 1.40 0.74 -0.29
C TRP A 91 1.93 -0.68 -0.16
N LEU A 92 2.84 -1.10 -1.05
CA LEU A 92 3.50 -2.41 -0.97
C LEU A 92 4.41 -2.48 0.25
N GLY A 93 5.22 -1.44 0.52
CA GLY A 93 6.05 -1.36 1.73
C GLY A 93 5.22 -1.49 3.00
N ARG A 94 4.12 -0.75 3.11
CA ARG A 94 3.19 -0.86 4.26
C ARG A 94 2.58 -2.26 4.39
N ALA A 95 2.20 -2.88 3.26
CA ALA A 95 1.62 -4.21 3.29
C ALA A 95 2.63 -5.28 3.75
N GLU A 96 3.90 -5.15 3.34
CA GLU A 96 4.97 -6.04 3.78
C GLU A 96 5.30 -5.84 5.27
N GLU A 97 5.53 -4.59 5.70
CA GLU A 97 5.86 -4.23 7.09
C GLU A 97 4.77 -4.66 8.09
N GLN A 98 3.51 -4.48 7.72
CA GLN A 98 2.37 -4.78 8.60
C GLN A 98 1.77 -6.18 8.34
N HIS A 99 2.40 -6.97 7.47
CA HIS A 99 1.94 -8.30 7.06
C HIS A 99 0.47 -8.32 6.64
N TRP A 100 0.05 -7.31 5.89
CA TRP A 100 -1.33 -7.22 5.40
C TRP A 100 -1.60 -8.30 4.38
N SER A 101 -2.79 -8.90 4.48
CA SER A 101 -3.40 -9.63 3.38
C SER A 101 -3.80 -8.68 2.25
N ARG A 102 -3.94 -9.21 1.03
CA ARG A 102 -4.48 -8.49 -0.13
C ARG A 102 -5.79 -7.75 0.20
N ASN A 103 -6.67 -8.38 0.98
CA ASN A 103 -7.95 -7.78 1.34
C ASN A 103 -7.79 -6.57 2.27
N GLN A 104 -6.85 -6.62 3.23
CA GLN A 104 -6.52 -5.48 4.09
C GLN A 104 -5.90 -4.34 3.28
N LEU A 105 -4.94 -4.64 2.40
CA LEU A 105 -4.37 -3.67 1.47
C LEU A 105 -5.46 -2.98 0.62
N ARG A 106 -6.33 -3.75 -0.02
CA ARG A 106 -7.46 -3.24 -0.82
C ARG A 106 -8.43 -2.39 0.01
N SER A 107 -8.64 -2.74 1.29
CA SER A 107 -9.46 -1.95 2.21
C SER A 107 -8.79 -0.62 2.52
N ALA A 108 -7.51 -0.63 2.87
CA ALA A 108 -6.73 0.55 3.22
C ALA A 108 -6.64 1.55 2.05
N ILE A 109 -6.38 1.07 0.82
CA ILE A 109 -6.39 1.90 -0.39
C ILE A 109 -7.76 2.55 -0.60
N ARG A 110 -8.84 1.78 -0.43
CA ARG A 110 -10.21 2.30 -0.57
C ARG A 110 -10.52 3.35 0.49
N SER A 111 -10.16 3.11 1.76
CA SER A 111 -10.35 4.09 2.84
C SER A 111 -9.57 5.37 2.57
N ALA A 112 -8.30 5.28 2.16
CA ALA A 112 -7.48 6.44 1.82
C ALA A 112 -8.06 7.25 0.64
N ARG A 113 -8.75 6.58 -0.29
CA ARG A 113 -9.47 7.24 -1.39
C ARG A 113 -10.87 7.73 -1.01
N ALA A 114 -11.53 7.11 -0.05
CA ALA A 114 -12.84 7.52 0.45
C ALA A 114 -12.75 8.74 1.36
N LEU A 115 -11.57 9.03 1.94
CA LEU A 115 -11.32 10.34 2.51
C LEU A 115 -11.55 11.41 1.42
N PRO A 116 -12.39 12.43 1.69
CA PRO A 116 -12.74 13.44 0.72
C PRO A 116 -11.51 14.03 0.03
N ALA A 117 -11.61 14.27 -1.27
CA ALA A 117 -10.56 14.85 -2.11
C ALA A 117 -9.97 16.17 -1.55
N ALA A 118 -10.63 16.80 -0.56
CA ALA A 118 -10.08 17.89 0.24
C ALA A 118 -8.72 17.58 0.89
N HIS A 119 -8.37 16.32 1.12
CA HIS A 119 -7.11 15.93 1.76
C HIS A 119 -6.04 15.34 0.82
N ARG A 120 -6.36 15.10 -0.46
CA ARG A 120 -5.42 14.44 -1.40
C ARG A 120 -4.63 15.41 -2.29
N GLY A 121 -4.64 16.69 -1.93
CA GLY A 121 -3.90 17.75 -2.63
C GLY A 121 -4.01 19.12 -1.97
N ALA A 122 -4.35 19.20 -0.68
CA ALA A 122 -4.25 20.47 0.00
C ALA A 122 -2.76 20.80 0.10
N ALA A 123 -2.35 21.85 -0.60
CA ALA A 123 -1.15 22.59 -0.26
C ALA A 123 -1.09 22.76 1.28
N PRO A 124 0.09 22.76 1.91
CA PRO A 124 0.21 22.93 3.36
C PRO A 124 -0.74 24.04 3.81
N VAL A 125 -1.74 23.69 4.61
CA VAL A 125 -2.69 24.66 5.15
C VAL A 125 -1.92 25.44 6.21
N GLY A 126 -1.51 26.65 5.87
CA GLY A 126 -0.86 27.55 6.81
C GLY A 126 -1.88 27.99 7.86
N ILE A 127 -1.77 27.45 9.08
CA ILE A 127 -2.56 27.92 10.21
C ILE A 127 -1.90 29.19 10.76
N GLN A 128 -2.52 30.35 10.51
CA GLN A 128 -2.12 31.59 11.16
C GLN A 128 -2.85 31.75 12.49
N MET A 129 -2.08 31.82 13.57
CA MET A 129 -2.62 32.01 14.91
C MET A 129 -2.01 33.26 15.53
N THR A 130 -2.85 34.18 15.99
CA THR A 130 -2.40 35.33 16.80
C THR A 130 -2.39 34.91 18.27
N VAL A 131 -1.22 34.98 18.90
CA VAL A 131 -0.99 34.50 20.27
C VAL A 131 -0.46 35.64 21.12
N ALA A 132 -0.99 35.80 22.34
CA ALA A 132 -0.45 36.78 23.28
C ALA A 132 1.02 36.47 23.62
N PRO A 133 1.91 37.48 23.80
CA PRO A 133 3.33 37.26 24.03
C PRO A 133 3.65 36.34 25.21
N GLU A 134 2.83 36.36 26.25
CA GLU A 134 2.97 35.50 27.43
C GLU A 134 2.80 34.01 27.08
N ARG A 135 1.79 33.70 26.27
CA ARG A 135 1.49 32.33 25.84
C ARG A 135 2.56 31.80 24.89
N GLN A 136 3.09 32.65 23.99
CA GLN A 136 4.23 32.30 23.15
C GLN A 136 5.47 31.92 24.00
N ARG A 137 5.80 32.71 25.03
CA ARG A 137 6.95 32.41 25.92
C ARG A 137 6.79 31.09 26.66
N LEU A 138 5.57 30.79 27.14
CA LEU A 138 5.28 29.53 27.82
C LEU A 138 5.49 28.32 26.90
N TRP A 139 5.01 28.40 25.65
CA TRP A 139 5.19 27.33 24.68
C TRP A 139 6.65 27.17 24.25
N GLN A 140 7.37 28.29 24.04
CA GLN A 140 8.80 28.24 23.75
C GLN A 140 9.57 27.58 24.89
N GLY A 141 9.22 27.88 26.15
CA GLY A 141 9.82 27.22 27.31
C GLY A 141 9.53 25.72 27.37
N ALA A 142 8.33 25.28 26.94
CA ALA A 142 7.98 23.86 26.86
C ALA A 142 8.71 23.13 25.74
N ALA A 143 8.82 23.75 24.56
CA ALA A 143 9.62 23.25 23.44
C ALA A 143 11.10 23.08 23.82
N ASN A 144 11.69 24.08 24.47
CA ASN A 144 13.08 24.02 24.95
C ASN A 144 13.32 22.86 25.92
N ARG A 145 12.35 22.52 26.78
CA ARG A 145 12.45 21.37 27.69
C ARG A 145 12.40 20.03 26.95
N ARG A 146 11.68 19.94 25.83
CA ARG A 146 11.66 18.78 24.94
C ARG A 146 12.80 18.80 23.90
N GLN A 147 13.66 19.82 23.92
CA GLN A 147 14.77 20.01 22.98
C GLN A 147 14.35 20.02 21.50
N CYS A 148 13.17 20.55 21.20
CA CYS A 148 12.66 20.68 19.83
C CYS A 148 12.29 22.13 19.49
N ASP A 149 12.04 22.39 18.20
CA ASP A 149 11.55 23.68 17.74
C ASP A 149 10.13 23.95 18.26
N LEU A 150 9.74 25.22 18.41
CA LEU A 150 8.41 25.60 18.88
C LEU A 150 7.29 25.06 17.97
N LEU A 151 7.45 25.10 16.65
CA LEU A 151 6.44 24.61 15.71
C LEU A 151 6.33 23.09 15.78
N GLU A 152 7.46 22.40 15.89
CA GLU A 152 7.53 20.95 16.06
C GLU A 152 6.87 20.53 17.39
N TRP A 153 7.15 21.25 18.46
CA TRP A 153 6.52 21.03 19.77
C TRP A 153 5.00 21.21 19.73
N ILE A 154 4.52 22.28 19.08
CA ILE A 154 3.07 22.54 18.92
C ILE A 154 2.41 21.40 18.13
N ALA A 155 3.00 20.99 17.01
CA ALA A 155 2.47 19.90 16.19
C ALA A 155 2.35 18.59 16.99
N LEU A 156 3.44 18.17 17.64
CA LEU A 156 3.46 16.95 18.45
C LEU A 156 2.46 16.99 19.61
N THR A 157 2.34 18.14 20.29
CA THR A 157 1.41 18.29 21.42
C THR A 157 -0.05 18.23 20.96
N LEU A 158 -0.37 18.82 19.81
CA LEU A 158 -1.72 18.74 19.24
C LEU A 158 -2.05 17.33 18.74
N ASP A 159 -1.08 16.64 18.15
CA ASP A 159 -1.23 15.24 17.72
C ASP A 159 -1.45 14.30 18.91
N GLU A 160 -0.67 14.45 19.98
CA GLU A 160 -0.84 13.71 21.24
C GLU A 160 -2.24 13.95 21.84
N ALA A 161 -2.69 15.21 21.90
CA ALA A 161 -4.02 15.56 22.41
C ALA A 161 -5.15 14.95 21.56
N ALA A 162 -5.04 15.00 20.23
CA ALA A 162 -6.01 14.43 19.31
C ALA A 162 -6.12 12.89 19.45
N GLN A 163 -5.00 12.21 19.70
CA GLN A 163 -4.99 10.77 19.96
C GLN A 163 -5.65 10.41 21.28
N VAL A 164 -5.45 11.22 22.33
CA VAL A 164 -6.07 11.00 23.65
C VAL A 164 -7.59 11.22 23.58
N GLU A 165 -8.06 12.28 22.92
CA GLU A 165 -9.49 12.53 22.74
C GLU A 165 -10.17 11.48 21.85
N GLY A 166 -9.50 11.02 20.79
CA GLY A 166 -10.01 9.94 19.93
C GLY A 166 -10.04 8.55 20.58
N SER A 167 -9.28 8.33 21.66
CA SER A 167 -9.26 7.06 22.40
C SER A 167 -10.35 6.98 23.48
N GLY A 168 -11.01 8.09 23.82
CA GLY A 168 -12.02 8.16 24.89
C GLY A 168 -13.42 7.63 24.51
N ASP A 169 -13.69 7.41 23.22
CA ASP A 169 -15.04 7.11 22.71
C ASP A 169 -15.38 5.60 22.63
N LEU A 170 -14.52 4.74 23.18
CA LEU A 170 -14.71 3.27 23.17
C LEU A 170 -14.97 2.64 24.55
N SER A 171 -15.11 3.43 25.63
CA SER A 171 -15.31 2.88 27.00
C SER A 171 -16.71 3.07 27.59
N VAL A 172 -17.71 3.52 26.82
CA VAL A 172 -19.11 3.61 27.28
C VAL A 172 -20.02 2.76 26.39
N MET A 173 -19.73 1.46 26.29
CA MET A 173 -20.73 0.47 25.93
C MET A 173 -20.24 -0.93 26.34
N GLN A 174 -20.27 -1.20 27.65
CA GLN A 174 -20.67 -2.48 28.25
C GLN A 174 -20.72 -2.38 29.77
#